data_AF-A0A9W9TSD6-F1
#
_entry.id   AF-A0A9W9TSD6-F1
#
_cell.length_a   1.000
_cell.length_b   1.000
_cell.length_c   1.000
_cell.angle_alpha   90.00
_cell.angle_beta   90.00
_cell.angle_gamma   90.00
#
_symmetry.space_group_name_H-M   'P 1'
#
loop_
_entity.id
_entity.type
_entity.pdbx_description
1 polymer ?
#
loop_
_entity_poly.entity_id
_entity_poly.type
_entity_poly.pdbx_seq_one_letter_code
_entity_poly.pdbx_strand_id
1 'polypeptide(L)' 'MSLNEVWEAASAAPFHPVVSKDGQFAVGFNLLLVAVVLTGLFGLNRSFGNLLTLGVPASLAFGFGAVFMICAVGVYV' A
#
# COMPACT_ATOMS: atom_id res chain seq x y z
N MET A 1 18.33 32.03 -7.38
CA MET A 1 18.66 30.79 -6.66
C MET A 1 18.56 29.66 -7.66
N SER A 2 19.65 28.95 -7.89
CA SER A 2 19.73 27.83 -8.84
C SER A 2 19.23 26.53 -8.20
N LEU A 3 18.83 25.55 -9.03
CA LEU A 3 18.45 24.21 -8.55
C LEU A 3 19.56 23.54 -7.73
N ASN A 4 20.82 23.80 -8.07
CA ASN A 4 21.96 23.25 -7.34
C ASN A 4 22.08 23.85 -5.93
N GLU A 5 21.87 25.15 -5.78
CA GLU A 5 21.86 25.81 -4.47
C GLU A 5 20.71 25.29 -3.58
N VAL A 6 19.55 25.00 -4.16
CA VAL A 6 18.40 24.41 -3.43
C VAL A 6 18.69 22.96 -3.03
N TRP A 7 19.32 22.17 -3.90
CA TRP A 7 19.74 20.80 -3.61
C TRP A 7 20.72 20.73 -2.43
N GLU A 8 21.77 21.55 -2.47
CA GLU A 8 22.77 21.62 -1.39
C GLU A 8 22.13 22.07 -0.06
N ALA A 9 21.22 23.04 -0.10
CA ALA A 9 20.49 23.49 1.08
C ALA A 9 19.55 22.40 1.65
N ALA A 10 19.03 21.51 0.81
CA ALA A 10 18.14 20.42 1.23
C ALA A 10 18.87 19.18 1.77
N SER A 11 20.22 19.14 1.71
CA SER A 11 21.03 18.01 2.19
C SER A 11 20.78 17.64 3.67
N ALA A 12 20.33 18.59 4.49
CA ALA A 12 19.98 18.38 5.90
C ALA A 12 18.59 17.76 6.11
N ALA A 13 17.76 17.60 5.07
CA ALA A 13 16.40 17.10 5.13
C ALA A 13 16.18 15.90 4.19
N PRO A 14 16.79 14.74 4.48
CA PRO A 14 16.63 13.55 3.65
C PRO A 14 15.17 13.06 3.59
N PHE A 15 14.81 12.45 2.46
CA PHE A 15 13.51 11.82 2.32
C PHE A 15 13.41 10.56 3.18
N HIS A 16 12.38 10.51 4.02
CA HIS A 16 12.04 9.32 4.81
C HIS A 16 10.73 8.71 4.29
N PRO A 17 10.78 7.50 3.71
CA PRO A 17 9.56 6.87 3.23
C PRO A 17 8.67 6.46 4.39
N VAL A 18 7.35 6.56 4.20
CA VAL A 18 6.35 6.09 5.18
C VAL A 18 6.48 4.59 5.43
N VAL A 19 6.83 3.82 4.40
CA VAL A 19 7.12 2.39 4.49
C VAL A 19 8.55 2.15 4.00
N SER A 20 9.41 1.64 4.86
CA SER A 20 10.79 1.30 4.49
C SER A 20 10.81 0.21 3.42
N LYS A 21 11.86 0.20 2.60
CA LYS A 21 12.06 -0.81 1.54
C LYS A 21 11.93 -2.24 2.08
N ASP A 22 12.59 -2.52 3.20
CA ASP A 22 12.58 -3.84 3.83
C ASP A 22 11.21 -4.20 4.43
N GLY A 23 10.36 -3.21 4.70
CA GLY A 23 8.99 -3.40 5.19
C GLY A 23 7.96 -3.65 4.08
N GLN A 24 8.29 -3.40 2.81
CA GLN A 24 7.31 -3.47 1.71
C GLN A 24 6.68 -4.86 1.56
N PHE A 25 7.47 -5.93 1.72
CA PHE A 25 6.96 -7.30 1.67
C PHE A 25 5.95 -7.56 2.79
N ALA A 26 6.33 -7.23 4.03
CA ALA A 26 5.47 -7.47 5.19
C ALA A 26 4.15 -6.69 5.07
N VAL A 27 4.20 -5.41 4.70
CA VAL A 27 2.99 -4.59 4.54
C VAL A 27 2.14 -5.12 3.38
N GLY A 28 2.74 -5.37 2.22
CA GLY A 28 2.03 -5.87 1.04
C GLY A 28 1.34 -7.21 1.30
N PHE A 29 2.07 -8.18 1.85
CA PHE A 29 1.55 -9.51 2.16
C PHE A 29 0.38 -9.46 3.15
N ASN A 30 0.50 -8.70 4.24
CA ASN A 30 -0.56 -8.59 5.23
C ASN A 30 -1.82 -7.93 4.65
N LEU A 31 -1.67 -6.86 3.87
CA LEU A 31 -2.80 -6.21 3.19
C LEU A 31 -3.50 -7.15 2.20
N LEU A 32 -2.74 -7.91 1.41
CA LEU A 32 -3.32 -8.90 0.48
C LEU A 32 -4.01 -10.05 1.21
N LEU A 33 -3.45 -10.54 2.32
CA LEU A 33 -4.07 -11.57 3.14
C LEU A 33 -5.41 -11.08 3.73
N VAL A 34 -5.44 -9.86 4.25
CA VAL A 34 -6.68 -9.20 4.71
C VAL A 34 -7.68 -9.07 3.56
N ALA A 35 -7.23 -8.65 2.38
CA ALA A 35 -8.09 -8.53 1.20
C ALA A 35 -8.72 -9.87 0.81
N VAL A 36 -7.97 -10.97 0.83
CA VAL A 36 -8.48 -12.32 0.55
C VAL A 36 -9.56 -12.72 1.56
N VAL A 37 -9.30 -12.52 2.86
CA VAL A 37 -10.26 -12.85 3.92
C VAL A 37 -11.55 -12.04 3.78
N LEU A 38 -11.44 -10.71 3.65
CA LEU A 38 -12.59 -9.82 3.55
C LEU A 38 -13.40 -10.06 2.27
N THR A 39 -12.74 -10.32 1.15
CA THR A 39 -13.40 -10.68 -0.11
C THR A 39 -14.14 -12.00 0.02
N GLY A 40 -13.55 -13.00 0.68
CA GLY A 40 -14.20 -14.27 0.98
C GLY A 40 -15.46 -14.08 1.83
N LEU A 41 -15.36 -13.31 2.91
CA LEU A 41 -16.50 -12.99 3.79
C LEU A 41 -17.62 -12.23 3.05
N PHE A 42 -17.26 -11.24 2.22
CA PHE A 42 -18.22 -10.54 1.36
C PHE A 42 -18.89 -11.49 0.36
N GLY A 43 -18.13 -12.41 -0.23
CA GLY A 43 -18.63 -13.40 -1.19
C GLY A 43 -19.67 -14.35 -0.60
N LEU A 44 -19.54 -14.70 0.69
CA LEU A 44 -20.46 -15.56 1.43
C LEU A 44 -21.81 -14.91 1.73
N ASN A 45 -21.86 -13.58 1.91
CA ASN A 45 -23.09 -12.84 2.13
C ASN A 45 -23.05 -11.49 1.41
N ARG A 46 -23.61 -11.47 0.19
CA ARG A 46 -23.61 -10.27 -0.65
C ARG A 46 -24.83 -9.41 -0.35
N SER A 47 -24.58 -8.22 0.18
CA SER A 47 -25.59 -7.18 0.41
C SER A 47 -24.96 -5.80 0.22
N PHE A 48 -25.78 -4.76 0.07
CA PHE A 48 -25.27 -3.39 -0.03
C PHE A 48 -24.54 -2.95 1.25
N GLY A 49 -25.02 -3.40 2.43
CA GLY A 49 -24.31 -3.17 3.69
C GLY A 49 -22.94 -3.84 3.70
N ASN A 50 -22.85 -5.12 3.32
CA ASN A 50 -21.58 -5.85 3.28
C ASN A 50 -20.65 -5.34 2.17
N LEU A 51 -21.17 -4.74 1.11
CA LEU A 51 -20.34 -4.06 0.11
C LEU A 51 -19.58 -2.90 0.75
N LEU A 52 -20.24 -2.08 1.56
CA LEU A 52 -19.60 -0.93 2.20
C LEU A 52 -18.68 -1.35 3.36
N THR A 53 -19.06 -2.36 4.15
CA THR A 53 -18.30 -2.77 5.33
C THR A 53 -17.20 -3.78 5.04
N LEU A 54 -17.33 -4.60 4.00
CA LEU A 54 -16.36 -5.65 3.64
C LEU A 54 -15.76 -5.42 2.25
N GLY A 55 -16.60 -5.14 1.25
CA GLY A 55 -16.16 -4.98 -0.14
C GLY A 55 -15.20 -3.80 -0.33
N VAL A 56 -15.58 -2.60 0.13
CA VAL A 56 -14.75 -1.39 0.00
C VAL A 56 -13.41 -1.55 0.74
N PRO A 57 -13.37 -2.00 2.02
CA PRO A 57 -12.10 -2.27 2.70
C PRO A 57 -11.26 -3.34 2.01
N ALA A 58 -11.89 -4.41 1.49
CA ALA A 58 -11.18 -5.45 0.74
C ALA A 58 -10.51 -4.90 -0.52
N SER A 59 -11.22 -4.07 -1.29
CA SER A 59 -10.67 -3.44 -2.50
C SER A 59 -9.50 -2.49 -2.20
N LEU A 60 -9.61 -1.69 -1.13
CA LEU A 60 -8.51 -0.82 -0.69
C LEU A 60 -7.30 -1.65 -0.26
N ALA A 61 -7.51 -2.66 0.58
CA ALA A 61 -6.44 -3.55 1.03
C ALA A 61 -5.76 -4.27 -0.16
N PHE A 62 -6.55 -4.72 -1.14
CA PHE A 62 -6.01 -5.32 -2.36
C PHE A 62 -5.15 -4.34 -3.17
N GLY A 63 -5.67 -3.13 -3.42
CA GLY A 63 -4.98 -2.12 -4.22
C GLY A 63 -3.63 -1.72 -3.62
N PHE A 64 -3.62 -1.31 -2.35
CA PHE A 64 -2.36 -0.96 -1.66
C PHE A 64 -1.45 -2.17 -1.47
N GLY A 65 -2.00 -3.33 -1.13
CA GLY A 65 -1.23 -4.56 -0.95
C GLY A 65 -0.51 -5.00 -2.22
N ALA A 66 -1.17 -4.89 -3.37
CA ALA A 66 -0.58 -5.21 -4.68
C ALA A 66 0.60 -4.28 -5.00
N VAL A 67 0.44 -2.96 -4.79
CA VAL A 67 1.52 -1.98 -5.01
C VAL A 67 2.73 -2.28 -4.13
N PHE A 68 2.53 -2.55 -2.84
CA PHE A 68 3.65 -2.90 -1.96
C PHE A 68 4.30 -4.24 -2.34
N MET A 69 3.55 -5.23 -2.84
CA MET A 69 4.14 -6.48 -3.29
C MET A 69 4.96 -6.35 -4.57
N ILE A 70 4.50 -5.58 -5.56
CA ILE A 70 5.31 -5.36 -6.77
C ILE A 70 6.61 -4.59 -6.43
N CYS A 71 6.55 -3.63 -5.50
CA CYS A 71 7.74 -2.94 -5.01
C CYS A 71 8.68 -3.87 -4.23
N ALA A 72 8.13 -4.81 -3.44
CA ALA A 72 8.90 -5.79 -2.69
C ALA A 72 9.71 -6.73 -3.60
N VAL A 73 9.24 -7.02 -4.82
CA VAL A 73 9.98 -7.82 -5.82
C VAL A 73 10.83 -6.98 -6.77
N GLY A 74 10.92 -5.67 -6.55
CA GLY A 74 11.84 -4.78 -7.26
C GLY A 74 11.30 -4.15 -8.56
N VAL A 75 9.99 -4.24 -8.83
CA VAL A 75 9.40 -3.67 -10.07
C VAL A 75 9.20 -2.16 -9.99
N TYR A 76 9.16 -1.57 -8.78
CA TYR A 76 9.05 -0.12 -8.45
C TYR A 76 8.16 0.71 -9.38
N VAL A 77 7.07 1.26 -8.84
CA VAL A 77 6.21 2.25 -9.52
C VAL A 77 6.54 3.65 -9.02
#